data_AF-A0A151S236-F1
#
_entry.id   AF-A0A151S236-F1
#
_cell.length_a   1.000
_cell.length_b   1.000
_cell.length_c   1.000
_cell.angle_alpha   90.00
_cell.angle_beta   90.00
_cell.angle_gamma   90.00
#
_symmetry.space_group_name_H-M   'P 1'
#
loop_
_entity.id
_entity.type
_entity.pdbx_description
1 polymer ?
#
loop_
_entity_poly.entity_id
_entity_poly.type
_entity_poly.pdbx_seq_one_letter_code
_entity_poly.pdbx_strand_id
1 'polypeptide(L)' 'VCLPNGYHVTAAHSGTIQFSSNFQLIDFLYIPSFTFNLISISKLVSTILCQLIFSAASCLIQDMNT' A
#
# COMPACT_ATOMS: atom_id res chain seq x y z
N VAL A 1 -12.88 6.37 -0.04
CA VAL A 1 -12.28 5.04 -0.34
C VAL A 1 -13.38 4.01 -0.21
N CYS A 2 -13.54 3.14 -1.21
CA CYS A 2 -14.44 1.99 -1.11
C CYS A 2 -13.66 0.82 -0.50
N LEU A 3 -14.10 0.35 0.65
CA LEU A 3 -13.49 -0.80 1.31
C LEU A 3 -14.03 -2.11 0.72
N PRO A 4 -13.28 -3.23 0.83
CA PRO A 4 -13.73 -4.55 0.35
C PRO A 4 -15.02 -5.05 1.01
N ASN A 5 -15.36 -4.50 2.18
CA ASN A 5 -16.59 -4.80 2.91
C ASN A 5 -17.79 -3.93 2.46
N GLY A 6 -17.64 -3.14 1.38
CA GLY A 6 -18.71 -2.31 0.82
C GLY A 6 -18.90 -0.94 1.48
N TYR A 7 -18.19 -0.66 2.58
CA TYR A 7 -18.29 0.65 3.23
C TYR A 7 -17.49 1.72 2.50
N HIS A 8 -18.08 2.91 2.42
CA HIS A 8 -17.41 4.12 1.99
C HIS A 8 -16.87 4.86 3.20
N VAL A 9 -15.55 5.06 3.22
CA VAL A 9 -14.87 5.80 4.29
C VAL A 9 -14.05 6.93 3.72
N THR A 10 -13.99 8.02 4.48
CA THR A 10 -13.13 9.17 4.20
C THR A 10 -11.76 8.90 4.79
N ALA A 11 -10.71 8.98 3.97
CA ALA A 11 -9.35 8.97 4.47
C ALA A 11 -9.08 10.30 5.17
N ALA A 12 -8.53 10.26 6.37
CA ALA A 12 -8.24 11.47 7.14
C ALA A 12 -6.98 12.16 6.63
N HIS A 13 -5.96 11.38 6.27
CA HIS A 13 -4.67 11.89 5.79
C HIS A 13 -4.11 10.98 4.69
N SER A 14 -3.38 11.58 3.75
CA SER A 14 -2.48 10.88 2.83
C SER A 14 -1.04 11.25 3.16
N GLY A 15 -0.11 10.33 2.96
CA GLY A 15 1.30 10.62 3.19
C GLY A 15 2.25 9.69 2.46
N THR A 16 3.53 9.81 2.80
CA THR A 16 4.61 8.92 2.33
C THR A 16 5.18 8.16 3.52
N ILE A 17 5.23 6.83 3.43
CA ILE A 17 5.96 5.99 4.39
C ILE A 17 7.25 5.53 3.74
N GLN A 18 8.37 5.85 4.36
CA GLN A 18 9.66 5.30 3.97
C GLN A 18 9.91 4.00 4.74
N PHE A 19 10.01 2.89 4.01
CA PHE A 19 10.26 1.57 4.58
C PHE A 19 11.76 1.23 4.56
N SER A 20 12.51 1.70 3.56
CA SER A 20 13.96 1.60 3.48
C SER A 20 14.55 2.79 2.71
N SER A 21 15.88 2.86 2.56
CA SER A 21 16.52 3.91 1.76
C SER A 21 16.03 3.93 0.30
N ASN A 22 15.59 2.79 -0.22
CA ASN A 22 15.23 2.62 -1.63
C ASN A 22 13.74 2.29 -1.82
N PHE A 23 12.98 2.14 -0.73
CA PHE A 23 11.56 1.74 -0.79
C PHE A 23 10.72 2.74 0.00
N GLN A 24 9.95 3.54 -0.72
CA GLN A 24 8.99 4.49 -0.17
C GLN A 24 7.61 4.27 -0.76
N LEU A 25 6.60 4.18 0.09
CA LEU A 25 5.21 4.08 -0.28
C LEU A 25 4.60 5.48 -0.30
N ILE A 26 4.29 5.95 -1.50
CA ILE A 26 3.70 7.26 -1.75
C ILE A 26 2.18 7.12 -1.78
N ASP A 27 1.46 8.08 -1.18
CA ASP A 27 0.00 8.12 -1.09
C ASP A 27 -0.62 6.96 -0.30
N PHE A 28 -0.04 6.60 0.85
CA PHE A 28 -0.74 5.73 1.79
C PHE A 28 -1.92 6.48 2.41
N LEU A 29 -3.03 5.78 2.62
CA LEU A 29 -4.24 6.37 3.17
C LEU A 29 -4.40 5.98 4.63
N TYR A 30 -4.40 6.97 5.52
CA TYR A 30 -4.72 6.79 6.92
C TYR A 30 -6.23 6.93 7.14
N ILE A 31 -6.83 5.87 7.67
CA ILE A 31 -8.27 5.81 7.97
C ILE A 31 -8.40 5.52 9.47
N PRO A 32 -8.79 6.50 10.32
CA PRO A 32 -8.81 6.33 11.78
C PRO A 32 -9.72 5.20 12.26
N SER A 33 -10.81 4.95 11.52
CA SER A 33 -11.75 3.87 11.77
C SER A 33 -11.24 2.50 11.33
N PHE A 34 -10.03 2.43 10.78
CA PHE A 34 -9.38 1.21 10.34
C PHE A 34 -8.07 1.05 11.10
N THR A 35 -7.90 -0.06 11.80
CA THR A 35 -6.69 -0.35 12.60
C THR A 35 -5.44 -0.60 11.76
N PHE A 36 -5.58 -0.68 10.44
CA PHE A 36 -4.50 -0.95 9.51
C PHE A 36 -4.39 0.15 8.45
N ASN A 37 -3.18 0.38 7.94
CA ASN A 37 -2.97 1.23 6.77
C ASN A 37 -3.34 0.45 5.51
N LEU A 38 -3.98 1.12 4.55
CA LEU A 38 -4.27 0.54 3.24
C LEU A 38 -3.21 0.95 2.23
N ILE A 39 -2.73 -0.03 1.48
CA ILE A 39 -1.80 0.16 0.37
C ILE A 39 -2.55 -0.18 -0.92
N SER A 40 -2.55 0.75 -1.87
CA SER A 40 -3.04 0.48 -3.22
C SER A 40 -1.97 -0.29 -4.00
N ILE A 41 -2.24 -1.55 -4.33
CA ILE A 41 -1.30 -2.40 -5.10
C ILE A 41 -1.01 -1.78 -6.46
N SER A 42 -2.05 -1.37 -7.20
CA SER A 42 -1.90 -0.78 -8.53
C SER A 42 -1.03 0.47 -8.51
N LYS A 43 -1.19 1.32 -7.49
CA LYS A 43 -0.37 2.52 -7.32
C LYS A 43 1.06 2.21 -6.88
N LEU A 44 1.24 1.20 -6.03
CA LEU A 44 2.56 0.75 -5.60
C LEU A 44 3.39 0.26 -6.80
N VAL A 45 2.86 -0.69 -7.57
CA VAL A 45 3.58 -1.29 -8.72
C VAL A 45 3.80 -0.31 -9.87
N SER A 46 2.96 0.73 -10.00
CA SER A 46 3.15 1.78 -10.99
C SER A 46 4.21 2.81 -10.58
N THR A 47 4.43 2.98 -9.28
CA THR A 47 5.35 3.99 -8.73
C THR A 47 6.75 3.44 -8.54
N ILE A 48 6.83 2.18 -8.12
CA ILE A 48 8.07 1.46 -7.85
C ILE A 48 8.03 0.25 -8.77
N LEU A 49 9.01 0.11 -9.67
CA LEU A 49 9.19 -1.04 -10.56
C LEU A 49 9.37 -2.30 -9.72
N CYS A 50 8.27 -2.88 -9.27
CA CYS A 50 8.24 -3.97 -8.31
C CYS A 50 7.09 -4.93 -8.62
N GLN A 51 7.21 -6.15 -8.14
CA GLN A 51 6.16 -7.16 -8.17
C GLN A 51 5.79 -7.61 -6.75
N LEU A 52 4.53 -8.05 -6.60
CA LEU A 52 4.03 -8.61 -5.35
C LEU A 52 3.69 -10.08 -5.54
N ILE A 53 4.24 -10.93 -4.68
CA ILE A 53 3.97 -12.38 -4.66
C ILE A 53 3.24 -12.70 -3.36
N PHE A 54 2.03 -13.23 -3.47
CA PHE A 54 1.19 -13.58 -2.33
C PHE A 54 1.30 -15.08 -2.05
N SER A 55 1.49 -15.42 -0.77
CA SER A 55 1.34 -16.77 -0.23
C SER A 55 0.21 -16.79 0.79
N ALA A 56 -0.14 -17.98 1.29
CA ALA A 56 -1.15 -18.11 2.34
C ALA A 56 -0.76 -17.39 3.65
N ALA A 57 0.55 -17.20 3.91
CA ALA A 57 1.05 -16.65 5.16
C ALA A 57 1.71 -15.28 5.02
N SER A 58 2.01 -14.84 3.81
CA SER A 58 2.84 -13.65 3.59
C SER A 58 2.61 -13.00 2.23
N CYS A 59 3.04 -11.74 2.13
CA CYS A 59 3.20 -11.03 0.88
C CYS A 59 4.67 -10.63 0.75
N LEU A 60 5.27 -10.92 -0.40
CA LEU A 60 6.63 -10.55 -0.72
C LEU A 60 6.60 -9.45 -1.78
N ILE A 61 7.24 -8.32 -1.47
CA ILE A 61 7.42 -7.19 -2.38
C ILE A 61 8.84 -7.27 -2.93
N GLN A 62 8.98 -7.47 -4.24
CA GLN A 62 10.27 -7.63 -4.89
C GLN A 62 10.50 -6.50 -5.88
N ASP A 63 11.59 -5.76 -5.69
CA ASP A 63 12.08 -4.78 -6.66
C ASP A 63 12.54 -5.50 -7.95
N MET A 64 12.19 -4.93 -9.10
CA MET A 64 12.46 -5.49 -10.43
C MET A 64 13.58 -4.74 -11.18
N ASN A 65 14.25 -3.79 -10.53
CA ASN A 65 15.43 -3.16 -11.09
C ASN A 65 16.61 -4.13 -10.97
N THR A 66 17.21 -4.47 -12.12
CA THR A 66 18.44 -5.29 -12.23
C THR A 66 19.70 -4.50 -11.92
#